data_AF-A0A1F9HXD0-F1
#
_entry.id   AF-A0A1F9HXD0-F1
#
_cell.length_a   1.000
_cell.length_b   1.000
_cell.length_c   1.000
_cell.angle_alpha   90.00
_cell.angle_beta   90.00
_cell.angle_gamma   90.00
#
_symmetry.space_group_name_H-M   'P 1'
#
loop_
_entity.id
_entity.type
_entity.pdbx_description
1 polymer ?
#
loop_
_entity_poly.entity_id
_entity_poly.type
_entity_poly.pdbx_seq_one_letter_code
_entity_poly.pdbx_strand_id
1 'polypeptide(L)' 'MIRLGTAKHLDRFYIPTRYPNGLPGGVPFKHFSKGDFKTAVSDGETIMTECQKFLKLKGVKFE' A
#
# COMPACT_ATOMS: atom_id res chain seq x y z
N MET A 1 10.94 11.79 1.06
CA MET A 1 11.37 10.89 2.15
C MET A 1 10.18 10.00 2.52
N ILE A 2 10.22 8.71 2.17
CA ILE A 2 9.18 7.74 2.57
C ILE A 2 9.20 7.63 4.10
N ARG A 3 8.06 7.86 4.75
CA ARG A 3 7.93 7.58 6.19
C ARG A 3 7.72 6.08 6.35
N LEU A 4 8.46 5.43 7.25
CA LEU A 4 8.28 4.01 7.58
C LEU A 4 6.82 3.65 7.91
N GLY A 5 6.03 4.61 8.41
CA GLY A 5 4.60 4.44 8.67
C GLY A 5 3.76 4.16 7.42
N THR A 6 4.09 4.74 6.27
CA THR A 6 3.37 4.54 4.99
C THR A 6 3.51 3.11 4.50
N ALA A 7 4.73 2.55 4.49
CA ALA A 7 4.96 1.16 4.10
C ALA A 7 4.28 0.19 5.07
N LYS A 8 4.47 0.39 6.39
CA LYS A 8 3.81 -0.42 7.43
C LYS A 8 2.28 -0.38 7.35
N HIS A 9 1.71 0.73 6.91
CA HIS A 9 0.27 0.85 6.70
C HIS A 9 -0.21 -0.11 5.61
N LEU A 10 0.51 -0.15 4.48
CA LEU A 10 0.19 -1.00 3.34
C LEU A 10 0.37 -2.49 3.62
N ASP A 11 1.36 -2.87 4.43
CA ASP A 11 1.60 -4.27 4.81
C ASP A 11 0.36 -4.94 5.43
N ARG A 12 -0.49 -4.15 6.10
CA ARG A 12 -1.73 -4.63 6.73
C ARG A 12 -2.79 -5.10 5.74
N PHE A 13 -2.70 -4.69 4.48
CA PHE A 13 -3.68 -5.06 3.46
C PHE A 13 -3.27 -6.30 2.68
N TYR A 14 -2.02 -6.78 2.75
CA TYR A 14 -1.56 -7.85 1.87
C TYR A 14 -2.32 -9.17 2.10
N ILE A 15 -2.39 -9.69 3.33
CA ILE A 15 -3.07 -10.96 3.62
C ILE A 15 -4.59 -10.76 3.84
N PRO A 16 -5.02 -9.83 4.72
CA PRO A 16 -6.42 -9.78 5.16
C PRO A 16 -7.43 -9.37 4.08
N THR A 17 -7.01 -8.69 3.00
CA THR A 17 -7.90 -8.34 1.88
C THR A 17 -8.21 -9.52 0.95
N ARG A 18 -7.44 -10.61 1.02
CA ARG A 18 -7.54 -11.76 0.10
C ARG A 18 -8.01 -13.04 0.79
N TYR A 19 -7.62 -13.26 2.04
CA TYR A 19 -7.85 -14.52 2.72
C TYR A 19 -8.70 -14.35 3.99
N PRO A 20 -9.92 -14.93 4.03
CA PRO A 20 -10.82 -14.82 5.18
C PRO A 20 -10.22 -15.28 6.52
N ASN A 21 -9.30 -16.24 6.49
CA ASN A 21 -8.60 -16.74 7.68
C ASN A 21 -7.64 -15.71 8.33
N GLY A 22 -7.35 -14.60 7.65
CA GLY A 22 -6.61 -13.47 8.21
C GLY A 22 -7.45 -12.51 9.04
N LEU A 23 -8.74 -12.80 9.25
CA LEU A 23 -9.70 -11.93 9.95
C LEU A 23 -10.44 -12.73 11.04
N PRO A 24 -11.01 -12.06 12.06
CA PRO A 24 -11.79 -12.72 13.13
C PRO A 24 -13.05 -13.47 12.64
N GLY A 25 -13.39 -13.38 11.35
CA GLY A 25 -14.51 -14.09 10.72
C GLY A 25 -15.11 -13.30 9.55
N GLY A 26 -15.97 -13.94 8.76
CA GLY A 26 -16.65 -13.30 7.63
C GLY A 26 -15.80 -13.21 6.35
N VAL A 27 -16.18 -12.30 5.44
CA VAL A 27 -15.57 -12.14 4.12
C VAL A 27 -14.78 -10.83 4.03
N PRO A 28 -13.57 -10.81 3.44
CA PRO A 28 -12.67 -9.65 3.46
C PRO A 28 -13.30 -8.31 3.09
N PHE A 29 -14.15 -8.26 2.07
CA PHE A 29 -14.73 -7.00 1.59
C PHE A 29 -15.62 -6.27 2.63
N LYS A 30 -16.06 -6.95 3.70
CA LYS A 30 -16.85 -6.35 4.79
C LYS A 30 -16.00 -5.67 5.87
N HIS A 31 -14.70 -5.92 5.89
CA HIS A 31 -13.79 -5.42 6.95
C HIS A 31 -13.05 -4.14 6.57
N PHE A 32 -13.17 -3.69 5.33
CA PHE A 32 -12.50 -2.49 4.83
C PHE A 32 -13.51 -1.44 4.39
N SER A 33 -13.24 -0.20 4.76
CA SER A 33 -14.03 0.95 4.39
C SER A 33 -13.49 1.62 3.12
N LYS A 34 -14.30 2.50 2.55
CA LYS A 34 -13.85 3.43 1.51
C LYS A 34 -12.71 4.33 1.98
N GLY A 35 -12.63 4.62 3.28
CA GLY A 35 -11.54 5.39 3.89
C GLY A 35 -10.21 4.63 3.81
N ASP A 36 -10.22 3.34 4.16
CA ASP A 36 -9.04 2.47 4.07
C ASP A 36 -8.51 2.40 2.64
N PHE A 37 -9.41 2.26 1.66
CA PHE A 37 -9.05 2.29 0.24
C PHE A 37 -8.37 3.61 -0.16
N LYS A 38 -8.95 4.76 0.19
CA LYS A 38 -8.39 6.07 -0.18
C LYS A 38 -7.01 6.27 0.44
N THR A 39 -6.84 5.92 1.71
CA THR A 39 -5.55 6.05 2.40
C THR A 39 -4.52 5.11 1.78
N ALA A 40 -4.88 3.84 1.51
CA ALA A 40 -3.98 2.87 0.89
C ALA A 40 -3.52 3.31 -0.52
N VAL A 41 -4.43 3.86 -1.34
CA VAL A 41 -4.06 4.40 -2.66
C VAL A 41 -3.08 5.57 -2.51
N SER A 42 -3.37 6.53 -1.63
CA SER A 42 -2.48 7.68 -1.38
C SER A 42 -1.10 7.26 -0.87
N ASP A 43 -1.04 6.25 -0.01
CA ASP A 43 0.21 5.67 0.48
C ASP A 43 1.01 5.00 -0.65
N GLY A 44 0.32 4.24 -1.51
CA GLY A 44 0.93 3.59 -2.68
C GLY A 44 1.51 4.61 -3.66
N GLU A 45 0.77 5.66 -4.00
CA GLU A 45 1.23 6.76 -4.85
C GLU A 45 2.46 7.47 -4.28
N THR A 46 2.48 7.67 -2.95
CA THR A 46 3.63 8.26 -2.25
C THR A 46 4.88 7.40 -2.40
N ILE A 47 4.76 6.08 -2.17
CA ILE A 47 5.89 5.16 -2.33
C ILE A 47 6.37 5.13 -3.78
N MET A 48 5.46 4.99 -4.74
CA MET A 48 5.80 4.95 -6.16
C MET A 48 6.52 6.22 -6.62
N THR A 49 6.06 7.38 -6.17
CA THR A 49 6.70 8.68 -6.45
C THR A 49 8.14 8.71 -5.94
N GLU A 50 8.39 8.22 -4.73
CA GLU A 50 9.72 8.21 -4.13
C GLU A 50 10.64 7.17 -4.79
N CYS A 51 10.13 5.99 -5.14
CA CYS A 51 10.85 5.00 -5.94
C CYS A 51 11.26 5.58 -7.30
N GLN A 52 10.34 6.25 -8.00
CA GLN A 52 10.63 6.91 -9.28
C GLN A 52 11.71 7.98 -9.14
N LYS A 53 11.65 8.83 -8.10
CA LYS A 53 12.70 9.83 -7.81
C LYS A 53 14.06 9.16 -7.59
N PHE A 54 14.09 8.11 -6.78
CA PHE A 54 15.31 7.35 -6.51
C PHE A 54 15.92 6.78 -7.78
N LEU A 55 15.11 6.13 -8.62
CA LEU A 55 15.56 5.54 -9.89
C LEU A 55 16.07 6.59 -10.88
N LYS A 56 15.38 7.75 -10.98
CA LYS A 56 15.87 8.90 -11.79
C LYS A 56 17.23 9.39 -11.29
N LEU A 57 17.42 9.52 -9.98
CA LEU A 57 18.72 9.90 -9.40
C LEU A 57 19.82 8.86 -9.66
N LYS A 58 19.45 7.59 -9.86
CA LYS A 58 20.38 6.51 -10.25
C LYS A 58 20.61 6.40 -11.76
N GLY A 59 20.04 7.31 -12.56
CA GLY A 59 20.19 7.31 -14.02
C GLY A 59 19.44 6.17 -14.72
N VAL A 60 18.50 5.51 -14.02
CA VAL A 60 17.62 4.50 -14.64
C VAL A 60 16.65 5.22 -15.57
N LYS A 61 16.68 4.86 -16.85
CA LYS A 61 15.72 5.34 -17.85
C LYS A 61 14.48 4.46 -17.81
N PHE A 62 13.30 5.09 -17.85
CA PHE A 62 12.06 4.39 -18.09
C PHE A 62 11.81 4.45 -19.60
N GLU A 63 11.62 3.29 -20.22
CA GLU A 63 11.24 3.15 -21.64
C GLU A 63 9.75 3.44 -21.84
#